data_AF-A0A7S7LVV2-F1
#
_entry.id   AF-A0A7S7LVV2-F1
#
_cell.length_a   1.000
_cell.length_b   1.000
_cell.length_c   1.000
_cell.angle_alpha   90.00
_cell.angle_beta   90.00
_cell.angle_gamma   90.00
#
_symmetry.space_group_name_H-M   'P 1'
#
loop_
_entity.id
_entity.type
_entity.pdbx_description
1 polymer ?
#
loop_
_entity_poly.entity_id
_entity_poly.type
_entity_poly.pdbx_seq_one_letter_code
_entity_poly.pdbx_strand_id
1 'polypeptide(L)'
;MIPKIEKHELIFPNPNDANEDGIVAWGGDLNPSRLIRAYQAGIFPWYSKNDPIIWWSTNPRLIMELDDFKITRSLRKSIKKFEYKFDTDFIQVMKNCSSVSRNNQNGTWISTEIIEAYSVLNGMGIAHSIESYLDGNLVGGLYGVVVGKVFCGESMFSFVSDSSKSAYAILVKHLKYWGYDFIDCQVPTDHLKSLGAIEVNREYFLDRLHKVNMQTIEHYWEIENSLLDN
;
A
#
# COMPACT_ATOMS: atom_id res chain seq x y z
N MET A 1 4.35 -26.42 10.01
CA MET A 1 2.94 -26.40 9.58
C MET A 1 2.46 -24.97 9.71
N ILE A 2 1.80 -24.41 8.70
CA ILE A 2 1.32 -23.02 8.74
C ILE A 2 0.11 -22.96 9.69
N PRO A 3 0.13 -22.12 10.73
CA PRO A 3 -0.94 -22.03 11.71
C PRO A 3 -2.24 -21.48 11.09
N LYS A 4 -3.37 -21.96 11.60
CA LYS A 4 -4.70 -21.43 11.28
C LYS A 4 -5.10 -20.43 12.36
N ILE A 5 -5.60 -19.26 11.96
CA ILE A 5 -6.19 -18.30 12.89
C ILE A 5 -7.71 -18.54 12.97
N GLU A 6 -8.23 -18.65 14.18
CA GLU A 6 -9.66 -18.77 14.41
C GLU A 6 -10.35 -17.39 14.36
N LYS A 7 -11.65 -17.38 14.01
CA LYS A 7 -12.41 -16.15 13.76
C LYS A 7 -12.40 -15.16 14.93
N HIS A 8 -12.35 -15.65 16.18
CA HIS A 8 -12.37 -14.81 17.38
C HIS A 8 -10.98 -14.43 17.91
N GLU A 9 -9.91 -14.93 17.30
CA GLU A 9 -8.54 -14.66 17.71
C GLU A 9 -7.94 -13.55 16.85
N LEU A 10 -7.52 -12.43 17.48
CA LEU A 10 -6.88 -11.30 16.80
C LEU A 10 -5.34 -11.35 16.84
N ILE A 11 -4.78 -12.37 17.51
CA ILE A 11 -3.34 -12.53 17.67
C ILE A 11 -2.78 -13.20 16.41
N PHE A 12 -1.72 -12.62 15.88
CA PHE A 12 -0.93 -13.22 14.81
C PHE A 12 0.28 -13.96 15.37
N PRO A 13 0.70 -15.07 14.74
CA PRO A 13 2.03 -15.64 14.98
C PRO A 13 3.13 -14.59 14.72
N ASN A 14 4.30 -14.81 15.32
CA ASN A 14 5.44 -13.93 15.07
C ASN A 14 5.81 -13.97 13.58
N PRO A 15 5.91 -12.84 12.87
CA PRO A 15 6.24 -12.84 11.45
C PRO A 15 7.64 -13.41 11.14
N ASN A 16 8.55 -13.46 12.12
CA ASN A 16 9.84 -14.15 11.96
C ASN A 16 9.69 -15.68 11.83
N ASP A 17 8.56 -16.25 12.25
CA ASP A 17 8.27 -17.68 12.15
C ASP A 17 7.54 -18.05 10.84
N ALA A 18 7.36 -17.11 9.90
CA ALA A 18 6.76 -17.39 8.60
C ALA A 18 7.58 -18.44 7.83
N ASN A 19 6.93 -19.23 6.98
CA ASN A 19 7.61 -20.23 6.16
C ASN A 19 8.56 -19.58 5.13
N GLU A 20 9.23 -20.42 4.32
CA GLU A 20 10.18 -19.97 3.29
C GLU A 20 9.56 -19.01 2.26
N ASP A 21 8.27 -19.17 1.96
CA ASP A 21 7.52 -18.28 1.05
C ASP A 21 7.08 -16.97 1.72
N GLY A 22 7.15 -16.90 3.05
CA GLY A 22 6.69 -15.78 3.86
C GLY A 22 5.24 -15.87 4.33
N ILE A 23 4.59 -17.03 4.25
CA ILE A 23 3.26 -17.25 4.82
C ILE A 23 3.37 -17.42 6.34
N VAL A 24 2.66 -16.55 7.06
CA VAL A 24 2.59 -16.54 8.53
C VAL A 24 1.44 -17.41 9.02
N ALA A 25 0.26 -17.28 8.41
CA ALA A 25 -0.94 -17.98 8.83
C ALA A 25 -2.01 -18.02 7.72
N TRP A 26 -3.08 -18.77 7.95
CA TRP A 26 -4.28 -18.76 7.12
C TRP A 26 -5.57 -18.75 7.95
N GLY A 27 -6.70 -18.35 7.36
CA GLY A 27 -7.99 -18.25 8.04
C GLY A 27 -8.25 -16.89 8.68
N GLY A 28 -9.11 -16.87 9.71
CA GLY A 28 -9.62 -15.65 10.31
C GLY A 28 -10.73 -14.99 9.46
N ASP A 29 -10.73 -13.66 9.42
CA ASP A 29 -11.66 -12.82 8.65
C ASP A 29 -10.95 -11.52 8.20
N LEU A 30 -11.65 -10.59 7.56
CA LEU A 30 -11.12 -9.27 7.21
C LEU A 30 -11.68 -8.16 8.11
N ASN A 31 -11.97 -8.49 9.38
CA ASN A 31 -12.44 -7.47 10.33
C ASN A 31 -11.39 -6.34 10.43
N PRO A 32 -11.81 -5.05 10.45
CA PRO A 32 -10.88 -3.92 10.56
C PRO A 32 -9.88 -4.06 11.70
N SER A 33 -10.33 -4.55 12.87
CA SER A 33 -9.46 -4.75 14.03
C SER A 33 -8.35 -5.76 13.76
N ARG A 34 -8.64 -6.82 13.00
CA ARG A 34 -7.66 -7.83 12.61
C ARG A 34 -6.69 -7.28 11.57
N LEU A 35 -7.19 -6.56 10.56
CA LEU A 35 -6.34 -5.94 9.54
C LEU A 35 -5.34 -4.96 10.17
N ILE A 36 -5.81 -4.07 11.04
CA ILE A 36 -4.94 -3.14 11.77
C ILE A 36 -3.85 -3.89 12.54
N ARG A 37 -4.20 -4.98 13.24
CA ARG A 37 -3.21 -5.79 13.97
C ARG A 37 -2.22 -6.51 13.06
N ALA A 38 -2.67 -7.01 11.91
CA ALA A 38 -1.80 -7.60 10.92
C ALA A 38 -0.76 -6.57 10.44
N TYR A 39 -1.21 -5.40 10.00
CA TYR A 39 -0.33 -4.34 9.52
C TYR A 39 0.64 -3.84 10.59
N GLN A 40 0.18 -3.66 11.83
CA GLN A 40 1.05 -3.30 12.96
C GLN A 40 2.16 -4.32 13.23
N ALA A 41 1.91 -5.60 12.93
CA ALA A 41 2.89 -6.68 13.02
C ALA A 41 3.69 -6.89 11.72
N GLY A 42 3.52 -6.08 10.67
CA GLY A 42 4.21 -6.25 9.39
C GLY A 42 3.65 -7.39 8.54
N ILE A 43 2.38 -7.72 8.74
CA ILE A 43 1.64 -8.80 8.08
C ILE A 43 0.53 -8.20 7.20
N PHE A 44 0.31 -8.76 6.01
CA PHE A 44 -0.76 -8.31 5.10
C PHE A 44 -1.52 -9.51 4.51
N PRO A 45 -2.82 -9.35 4.20
CA PRO A 45 -3.60 -10.39 3.54
C PRO A 45 -3.31 -10.42 2.04
N TRP A 46 -3.09 -11.60 1.47
CA TRP A 46 -2.96 -11.76 0.03
C TRP A 46 -3.34 -13.18 -0.40
N TYR A 47 -4.43 -13.33 -1.15
CA TYR A 47 -4.97 -14.64 -1.50
C TYR A 47 -5.85 -14.56 -2.76
N SER A 48 -6.04 -15.66 -3.47
CA SER A 48 -6.93 -15.72 -4.63
C SER A 48 -8.38 -15.90 -4.18
N LYS A 49 -9.36 -15.55 -5.03
CA LYS A 49 -10.81 -15.61 -4.73
C LYS A 49 -11.29 -16.95 -4.14
N ASN A 50 -10.65 -18.07 -4.50
CA ASN A 50 -11.05 -19.41 -4.06
C ASN A 50 -10.16 -19.98 -2.94
N ASP A 51 -9.14 -19.24 -2.53
CA ASP A 51 -8.26 -19.63 -1.44
C ASP A 51 -8.84 -19.14 -0.11
N PRO A 52 -8.55 -19.79 1.03
CA PRO A 52 -8.77 -19.18 2.32
C PRO A 52 -7.97 -17.88 2.43
N ILE A 53 -8.32 -17.00 3.37
CA ILE A 53 -7.48 -15.82 3.68
C ILE A 53 -6.08 -16.31 4.06
N ILE A 54 -5.04 -15.78 3.39
CA ILE A 54 -3.63 -16.07 3.68
C ILE A 54 -2.96 -14.78 4.12
N TRP A 55 -2.17 -14.88 5.18
CA TRP A 55 -1.47 -13.77 5.82
C TRP A 55 0.04 -13.90 5.62
N TRP A 56 0.66 -12.86 5.09
CA TRP A 56 2.04 -12.87 4.62
C TRP A 56 2.92 -11.88 5.37
N SER A 57 4.18 -12.25 5.55
CA SER A 57 5.29 -11.37 5.85
C SER A 57 6.48 -11.83 5.00
N THR A 58 6.77 -11.15 3.90
CA THR A 58 7.77 -11.61 2.91
C THR A 58 9.20 -11.43 3.41
N ASN A 59 10.12 -12.24 2.88
CA ASN A 59 11.56 -12.08 3.03
C ASN A 59 12.25 -12.44 1.70
N PRO A 60 12.86 -11.49 0.98
CA PRO A 60 13.02 -10.08 1.32
C PRO A 60 11.68 -9.31 1.33
N ARG A 61 11.67 -8.18 2.03
CA ARG A 61 10.60 -7.18 2.03
C ARG A 61 11.03 -5.98 1.18
N LEU A 62 10.15 -5.49 0.31
CA LEU A 62 10.43 -4.29 -0.49
C LEU A 62 9.99 -3.03 0.26
N ILE A 63 10.87 -2.05 0.38
CA ILE A 63 10.55 -0.73 0.94
C ILE A 63 10.97 0.39 -0.01
N MET A 64 10.35 1.56 0.12
CA MET A 64 10.79 2.80 -0.52
C MET A 64 11.11 3.83 0.56
N GLU A 65 12.39 4.15 0.69
CA GLU A 65 12.83 5.32 1.45
C GLU A 65 12.35 6.58 0.72
N LEU A 66 11.70 7.50 1.43
CA LEU A 66 11.08 8.67 0.81
C LEU A 66 12.10 9.57 0.11
N ASP A 67 13.33 9.63 0.63
CA ASP A 67 14.44 10.40 0.07
C ASP A 67 15.07 9.76 -1.17
N ASP A 68 14.91 8.45 -1.36
CA ASP A 68 15.53 7.71 -2.46
C ASP A 68 14.62 7.61 -3.70
N PHE A 69 13.41 8.15 -3.63
CA PHE A 69 12.46 8.12 -4.74
C PHE A 69 13.00 8.88 -5.97
N LYS A 70 13.14 8.17 -7.08
CA LYS A 70 13.79 8.66 -8.30
C LYS A 70 12.81 9.39 -9.20
N ILE A 71 12.80 10.72 -9.10
CA ILE A 71 12.05 11.57 -10.03
C ILE A 71 12.89 11.89 -11.28
N THR A 72 12.67 11.11 -12.35
CA THR A 72 13.30 11.35 -13.65
C THR A 72 12.79 12.63 -14.33
N ARG A 73 13.55 13.16 -15.30
CA ARG A 73 13.14 14.36 -16.06
C ARG A 73 11.81 14.17 -16.80
N SER A 74 11.54 12.97 -17.32
CA SER A 74 10.26 12.66 -17.97
C SER A 74 9.12 12.61 -16.95
N LEU A 75 9.34 12.02 -15.78
CA LEU A 75 8.34 11.99 -14.72
C LEU A 75 7.97 13.40 -14.24
N ARG A 76 8.94 14.32 -14.06
CA ARG A 76 8.64 15.73 -13.73
C ARG A 76 7.70 16.40 -14.75
N LYS A 77 7.82 16.06 -16.03
CA LYS A 77 6.92 16.56 -17.07
C LYS A 77 5.55 15.90 -16.99
N SER A 78 5.49 14.60 -16.72
CA SER A 78 4.23 13.86 -16.58
C SER A 78 3.43 14.31 -15.36
N ILE A 79 4.09 14.68 -14.24
CA ILE A 79 3.41 15.17 -13.05
C ILE A 79 2.49 16.37 -13.35
N LYS A 80 2.93 17.28 -14.23
CA LYS A 80 2.19 18.50 -14.58
C LYS A 80 0.95 18.26 -15.46
N LYS A 81 0.71 17.03 -15.89
CA LYS A 81 -0.42 16.70 -16.79
C LYS A 81 -1.71 16.39 -16.03
N PHE A 82 -1.62 16.07 -14.75
CA PHE A 82 -2.73 15.52 -13.98
C PHE A 82 -3.09 16.46 -12.82
N GLU A 83 -4.37 16.49 -12.49
CA GLU A 83 -4.87 16.98 -11.21
C GLU A 83 -4.81 15.84 -10.20
N TYR A 84 -4.39 16.12 -8.97
CA TYR A 84 -4.29 15.12 -7.91
C TYR A 84 -5.33 15.38 -6.84
N LYS A 85 -5.83 14.30 -6.22
CA LYS A 85 -6.69 14.35 -5.04
C LYS A 85 -6.32 13.21 -4.11
N PHE A 86 -6.66 13.37 -2.84
CA PHE A 86 -6.65 12.29 -1.88
C PHE A 86 -8.09 11.98 -1.45
N ASP A 87 -8.35 10.70 -1.17
CA ASP A 87 -9.58 10.19 -0.56
C ASP A 87 -10.90 10.65 -1.21
N THR A 88 -10.88 11.10 -2.47
CA THR A 88 -12.09 11.58 -3.14
C THR A 88 -12.89 10.42 -3.75
N ASP A 89 -12.19 9.39 -4.24
CA ASP A 89 -12.78 8.27 -4.97
C ASP A 89 -12.17 6.90 -4.56
N PHE A 90 -11.88 6.71 -3.26
CA PHE A 90 -11.18 5.53 -2.72
C PHE A 90 -11.72 4.18 -3.24
N ILE A 91 -13.03 3.98 -3.18
CA ILE A 91 -13.67 2.74 -3.65
C ILE A 91 -13.43 2.54 -5.16
N GLN A 92 -13.48 3.61 -5.96
CA GLN A 92 -13.26 3.53 -7.39
C GLN A 92 -11.79 3.25 -7.71
N VAL A 93 -10.85 3.80 -6.94
CA VAL A 93 -9.42 3.45 -7.04
C VAL A 93 -9.22 1.96 -6.80
N MET A 94 -9.83 1.38 -5.76
CA MET A 94 -9.73 -0.06 -5.51
C MET A 94 -10.36 -0.90 -6.64
N LYS A 95 -11.54 -0.52 -7.13
CA LYS A 95 -12.21 -1.19 -8.28
C LYS A 95 -11.38 -1.12 -9.56
N ASN A 96 -10.69 -0.02 -9.81
CA ASN A 96 -9.80 0.10 -10.96
C ASN A 96 -8.53 -0.73 -10.76
N CYS A 97 -7.99 -0.80 -9.53
CA CYS A 97 -6.90 -1.72 -9.18
C CYS A 97 -7.30 -3.19 -9.37
N SER A 98 -8.57 -3.56 -9.11
CA SER A 98 -9.07 -4.91 -9.31
C SER A 98 -9.35 -5.26 -10.78
N SER A 99 -9.41 -4.29 -11.69
CA SER A 99 -9.73 -4.51 -13.11
C SER A 99 -8.51 -4.50 -14.04
N VAL A 100 -7.38 -3.92 -13.62
CA VAL A 100 -6.15 -3.93 -14.40
C VAL A 100 -5.50 -5.32 -14.41
N SER A 101 -5.32 -5.88 -15.61
CA SER A 101 -4.55 -7.11 -15.79
C SER A 101 -3.08 -6.85 -15.50
N ARG A 102 -2.46 -7.73 -14.71
CA ARG A 102 -1.02 -7.71 -14.45
C ARG A 102 -0.39 -8.87 -15.19
N ASN A 103 0.72 -8.62 -15.90
CA ASN A 103 1.46 -9.69 -16.57
C ASN A 103 1.76 -10.80 -15.55
N ASN A 104 1.44 -12.05 -15.90
CA ASN A 104 1.58 -13.24 -15.06
C ASN A 104 0.63 -13.36 -13.85
N GLN A 105 -0.47 -12.59 -13.78
CA GLN A 105 -1.52 -12.83 -12.79
C GLN A 105 -2.84 -13.23 -13.48
N ASN A 106 -3.33 -14.43 -13.19
CA ASN A 106 -4.65 -14.88 -13.61
C ASN A 106 -5.72 -14.27 -12.68
N GLY A 107 -6.07 -13.01 -12.96
CA GLY A 107 -7.04 -12.26 -12.17
C GLY A 107 -6.41 -11.44 -11.04
N THR A 108 -7.24 -10.70 -10.32
CA THR A 108 -6.79 -9.84 -9.21
C THR A 108 -7.20 -10.46 -7.88
N TRP A 109 -6.35 -10.31 -6.87
CA TRP A 109 -6.62 -10.75 -5.51
C TRP A 109 -7.62 -9.82 -4.78
N ILE A 110 -7.91 -8.65 -5.37
CA ILE A 110 -8.80 -7.63 -4.81
C ILE A 110 -10.24 -8.03 -5.09
N SER A 111 -10.78 -8.89 -4.23
CA SER A 111 -12.18 -9.31 -4.25
C SER A 111 -13.11 -8.23 -3.69
N THR A 112 -14.42 -8.42 -3.83
CA THR A 112 -15.43 -7.54 -3.20
C THR A 112 -15.24 -7.43 -1.69
N GLU A 113 -14.90 -8.54 -1.02
CA GLU A 113 -14.66 -8.56 0.44
C GLU A 113 -13.44 -7.71 0.84
N ILE A 114 -12.37 -7.72 0.03
CA ILE A 114 -11.21 -6.84 0.22
C ILE A 114 -11.63 -5.38 0.05
N ILE A 115 -12.40 -5.06 -1.00
CA ILE A 115 -12.89 -3.69 -1.22
C ILE A 115 -13.73 -3.21 -0.02
N GLU A 116 -14.66 -4.03 0.45
CA GLU A 116 -15.50 -3.70 1.61
C GLU A 116 -14.67 -3.47 2.87
N ALA A 117 -13.73 -4.38 3.19
CA ALA A 117 -12.92 -4.27 4.39
C ALA A 117 -12.03 -3.02 4.39
N TYR A 118 -11.39 -2.70 3.26
CA TYR A 118 -10.53 -1.52 3.14
C TYR A 118 -11.35 -0.23 3.01
N SER A 119 -12.58 -0.28 2.50
CA SER A 119 -13.51 0.86 2.54
C SER A 119 -13.87 1.23 3.98
N VAL A 120 -14.03 0.23 4.86
CA VAL A 120 -14.22 0.48 6.29
C VAL A 120 -12.95 1.11 6.89
N LEU A 121 -11.75 0.64 6.54
CA LEU A 121 -10.50 1.26 6.98
C LEU A 121 -10.35 2.71 6.49
N ASN A 122 -10.81 3.02 5.27
CA ASN A 122 -10.83 4.39 4.76
C ASN A 122 -11.80 5.28 5.53
N GLY A 123 -13.01 4.79 5.82
CA GLY A 123 -13.97 5.48 6.70
C GLY A 123 -13.47 5.68 8.14
N MET A 124 -12.49 4.89 8.58
CA MET A 124 -11.81 5.04 9.88
C MET A 124 -10.58 5.97 9.82
N GLY A 125 -10.23 6.52 8.64
CA GLY A 125 -9.02 7.34 8.46
C GLY A 125 -7.71 6.55 8.58
N ILE A 126 -7.74 5.26 8.23
CA ILE A 126 -6.58 4.36 8.29
C ILE A 126 -6.10 3.98 6.88
N ALA A 127 -7.02 3.78 5.93
CA ALA A 127 -6.67 3.54 4.54
C ALA A 127 -6.89 4.79 3.70
N HIS A 128 -5.98 5.08 2.79
CA HIS A 128 -6.01 6.30 1.99
C HIS A 128 -5.69 6.03 0.53
N SER A 129 -6.26 6.84 -0.36
CA SER A 129 -5.98 6.80 -1.79
C SER A 129 -5.41 8.13 -2.27
N ILE A 130 -4.58 8.05 -3.32
CA ILE A 130 -4.23 9.19 -4.15
C ILE A 130 -4.69 8.93 -5.58
N GLU A 131 -5.34 9.93 -6.14
CA GLU A 131 -5.97 9.89 -7.44
C GLU A 131 -5.26 10.80 -8.44
N SER A 132 -5.20 10.40 -9.70
CA SER A 132 -4.79 11.24 -10.83
C SER A 132 -5.96 11.42 -11.79
N TYR A 133 -6.35 12.67 -12.00
CA TYR A 133 -7.39 13.06 -12.93
C TYR A 133 -6.81 13.72 -14.17
N LEU A 134 -7.40 13.42 -15.32
CA LEU A 134 -7.16 14.11 -16.59
C LEU A 134 -8.51 14.45 -17.20
N ASP A 135 -8.73 15.74 -17.48
CA ASP A 135 -10.00 16.25 -18.02
C ASP A 135 -11.23 15.80 -17.20
N GLY A 136 -11.10 15.80 -15.86
CA GLY A 136 -12.14 15.37 -14.92
C GLY A 136 -12.31 13.86 -14.77
N ASN A 137 -11.55 13.03 -15.49
CA ASN A 137 -11.65 11.57 -15.43
C ASN A 137 -10.57 10.98 -14.54
N LEU A 138 -10.92 10.03 -13.67
CA LEU A 138 -9.97 9.25 -12.87
C LEU A 138 -9.18 8.29 -13.77
N VAL A 139 -7.91 8.62 -14.05
CA VAL A 139 -7.07 7.90 -15.02
C VAL A 139 -5.93 7.10 -14.40
N GLY A 140 -5.66 7.30 -13.12
CA GLY A 140 -4.67 6.53 -12.38
C GLY A 140 -4.77 6.80 -10.89
N GLY A 141 -4.07 5.99 -10.10
CA GLY A 141 -4.05 6.16 -8.65
C GLY A 141 -3.53 4.93 -7.94
N LEU A 142 -3.42 5.04 -6.63
CA LEU A 142 -3.04 3.95 -5.73
C LEU A 142 -3.75 4.13 -4.39
N TYR A 143 -3.84 3.05 -3.62
CA TYR A 143 -4.30 3.10 -2.24
C TYR A 143 -3.34 2.35 -1.32
N GLY A 144 -3.43 2.64 -0.03
CA GLY A 144 -2.62 2.01 1.00
C GLY A 144 -3.21 2.18 2.39
N VAL A 145 -2.52 1.61 3.38
CA VAL A 145 -2.88 1.64 4.79
C VAL A 145 -1.79 2.34 5.59
N VAL A 146 -2.17 3.19 6.53
CA VAL A 146 -1.24 3.86 7.43
C VAL A 146 -1.01 3.05 8.69
N VAL A 147 0.25 2.93 9.08
CA VAL A 147 0.69 2.26 10.30
C VAL A 147 1.69 3.17 11.01
N GLY A 148 1.17 4.03 11.87
CA GLY A 148 1.95 5.10 12.49
C GLY A 148 2.60 6.01 11.44
N LYS A 149 3.93 5.96 11.32
CA LYS A 149 4.68 6.71 10.27
C LYS A 149 5.01 5.91 9.01
N VAL A 150 4.38 4.76 8.78
CA VAL A 150 4.59 3.95 7.57
C VAL A 150 3.34 3.98 6.72
N PHE A 151 3.50 4.14 5.41
CA PHE A 151 2.43 3.93 4.44
C PHE A 151 2.64 2.58 3.75
N CYS A 152 1.75 1.61 3.98
CA CYS A 152 1.75 0.32 3.31
C CYS A 152 0.99 0.45 1.98
N GLY A 153 1.71 0.55 0.87
CA GLY A 153 1.11 0.72 -0.46
C GLY A 153 0.55 -0.60 -0.97
N GLU A 154 -0.75 -0.70 -1.20
CA GLU A 154 -1.40 -1.98 -1.50
C GLU A 154 -1.42 -2.29 -2.98
N SER A 155 -1.85 -1.31 -3.78
CA SER A 155 -2.09 -1.52 -5.19
C SER A 155 -2.22 -0.19 -5.93
N MET A 156 -1.95 -0.22 -7.23
CA MET A 156 -2.09 0.91 -8.12
C MET A 156 -2.65 0.49 -9.48
N PHE A 157 -3.25 1.43 -10.18
CA PHE A 157 -3.76 1.27 -11.54
C PHE A 157 -3.41 2.49 -12.40
N SER A 158 -3.28 2.28 -13.71
CA SER A 158 -2.92 3.32 -14.67
C SER A 158 -3.65 3.05 -15.99
N PHE A 159 -4.56 3.94 -16.37
CA PHE A 159 -5.22 3.94 -17.68
C PHE A 159 -4.57 4.91 -18.66
N VAL A 160 -3.95 5.99 -18.16
CA VAL A 160 -3.12 6.91 -18.94
C VAL A 160 -1.65 6.74 -18.55
N SER A 161 -0.75 6.78 -19.53
CA SER A 161 0.69 6.63 -19.29
C SER A 161 1.21 7.60 -18.21
N ASP A 162 2.03 7.08 -17.29
CA ASP A 162 2.57 7.76 -16.12
C ASP A 162 1.56 8.26 -15.07
N SER A 163 0.25 8.01 -15.20
CA SER A 163 -0.75 8.49 -14.22
C SER A 163 -0.49 7.95 -12.81
N SER A 164 -0.40 6.62 -12.62
CA SER A 164 -0.09 6.04 -11.31
C SER A 164 1.28 6.42 -10.77
N LYS A 165 2.28 6.49 -11.66
CA LYS A 165 3.65 6.87 -11.30
C LYS A 165 3.74 8.32 -10.84
N SER A 166 2.95 9.20 -11.46
CA SER A 166 2.87 10.60 -11.08
C SER A 166 2.12 10.76 -9.75
N ALA A 167 1.01 10.02 -9.57
CA ALA A 167 0.34 9.91 -8.27
C ALA A 167 1.32 9.47 -7.16
N TYR A 168 2.11 8.43 -7.42
CA TYR A 168 3.07 7.93 -6.45
C TYR A 168 4.17 8.95 -6.11
N ALA A 169 4.64 9.72 -7.09
CA ALA A 169 5.58 10.81 -6.84
C ALA A 169 4.99 11.91 -5.96
N ILE A 170 3.71 12.27 -6.17
CA ILE A 170 3.01 13.25 -5.34
C ILE A 170 2.79 12.72 -3.93
N LEU A 171 2.40 11.45 -3.78
CA LEU A 171 2.28 10.80 -2.48
C LEU A 171 3.61 10.87 -1.71
N VAL A 172 4.73 10.45 -2.33
CA VAL A 172 6.05 10.48 -1.67
C VAL A 172 6.40 11.87 -1.18
N LYS A 173 6.15 12.92 -1.99
CA LYS A 173 6.36 14.31 -1.57
C LYS A 173 5.54 14.67 -0.34
N HIS A 174 4.26 14.32 -0.30
CA HIS A 174 3.37 14.62 0.82
C HIS A 174 3.74 13.82 2.07
N LEU A 175 3.98 12.52 1.94
CA LEU A 175 4.44 11.67 3.05
C LEU A 175 5.73 12.22 3.67
N LYS A 176 6.69 12.67 2.84
CA LYS A 176 7.91 13.30 3.33
C LYS A 176 7.63 14.61 4.06
N TYR A 177 6.78 15.46 3.49
CA TYR A 177 6.40 16.74 4.11
C TYR A 177 5.67 16.55 5.45
N TRP A 178 4.78 15.56 5.55
CA TRP A 178 4.07 15.21 6.76
C TRP A 178 4.93 14.45 7.79
N GLY A 179 6.15 14.02 7.41
CA GLY A 179 7.07 13.36 8.33
C GLY A 179 6.83 11.87 8.53
N TYR A 180 6.31 11.19 7.51
CA TYR A 180 6.36 9.73 7.40
C TYR A 180 7.81 9.26 7.27
N ASP A 181 8.04 8.01 7.62
CA ASP A 181 9.37 7.41 7.65
C ASP A 181 9.69 6.73 6.32
N PHE A 182 8.86 5.77 5.89
CA PHE A 182 9.04 5.04 4.63
C PHE A 182 7.72 4.46 4.11
N ILE A 183 7.76 3.91 2.89
CA ILE A 183 6.64 3.18 2.29
C ILE A 183 6.98 1.70 2.27
N ASP A 184 6.07 0.87 2.81
CA ASP A 184 6.13 -0.58 2.64
C ASP A 184 5.50 -0.94 1.29
N CYS A 185 6.29 -1.60 0.46
CA CYS A 185 5.91 -2.04 -0.88
C CYS A 185 5.75 -3.57 -0.98
N GLN A 186 5.79 -4.26 0.16
CA GLN A 186 5.61 -5.70 0.35
C GLN A 186 6.49 -6.57 -0.57
N VAL A 187 6.02 -6.88 -1.77
CA VAL A 187 6.63 -7.84 -2.69
C VAL A 187 7.55 -7.10 -3.68
N PRO A 188 8.78 -7.59 -3.91
CA PRO A 188 9.68 -7.00 -4.89
C PRO A 188 9.09 -6.92 -6.30
N THR A 189 9.20 -5.75 -6.92
CA THR A 189 8.87 -5.56 -8.34
C THR A 189 9.91 -4.70 -9.04
N ASP A 190 10.26 -5.05 -10.29
CA ASP A 190 11.21 -4.26 -11.09
C ASP A 190 10.72 -2.82 -11.31
N HIS A 191 9.40 -2.65 -11.40
CA HIS A 191 8.79 -1.33 -11.52
C HIS A 191 9.14 -0.43 -10.32
N LEU A 192 8.90 -0.88 -9.09
CA LEU A 192 9.18 -0.09 -7.89
C LEU A 192 10.69 0.07 -7.65
N LYS A 193 11.50 -0.96 -7.95
CA LYS A 193 12.97 -0.86 -7.91
C LYS A 193 13.51 0.21 -8.85
N SER A 194 12.93 0.33 -10.06
CA SER A 194 13.31 1.39 -11.01
C SER A 194 13.02 2.81 -10.47
N LEU A 195 12.06 2.93 -9.54
CA LEU A 195 11.70 4.16 -8.85
C LEU A 195 12.53 4.42 -7.58
N GLY A 196 13.41 3.50 -7.18
CA GLY A 196 14.25 3.67 -5.98
C GLY A 196 13.97 2.68 -4.85
N ALA A 197 12.95 1.81 -4.97
CA ALA A 197 12.67 0.83 -3.92
C ALA A 197 13.83 -0.16 -3.75
N ILE A 198 14.07 -0.57 -2.51
CA ILE A 198 15.12 -1.51 -2.13
C ILE A 198 14.54 -2.73 -1.42
N GLU A 199 15.19 -3.87 -1.60
CA GLU A 199 14.92 -5.07 -0.83
C GLU A 199 15.69 -5.03 0.48
N VAL A 200 15.01 -5.31 1.58
CA VAL A 200 15.60 -5.48 2.90
C VAL A 200 15.20 -6.84 3.45
N ASN A 201 15.96 -7.38 4.40
CA ASN A 201 15.52 -8.58 5.09
C ASN A 201 14.30 -8.27 5.99
N ARG A 202 13.49 -9.30 6.28
CA ARG A 202 12.28 -9.15 7.10
C ARG A 202 12.57 -8.57 8.48
N GLU A 203 13.63 -9.03 9.14
CA GLU A 203 14.02 -8.58 10.48
C GLU A 203 14.26 -7.07 10.54
N TYR A 204 15.03 -6.53 9.59
CA TYR A 204 15.27 -5.10 9.45
C TYR A 204 13.97 -4.31 9.24
N PHE A 205 13.09 -4.81 8.37
CA PHE A 205 11.79 -4.18 8.14
C PHE A 205 10.94 -4.13 9.42
N LEU A 206 10.82 -5.26 10.14
CA LEU A 206 10.03 -5.34 11.37
C LEU A 206 10.60 -4.42 12.47
N ASP A 207 11.92 -4.40 12.62
CA ASP A 207 12.60 -3.50 13.57
C ASP A 207 12.35 -2.03 13.25
N ARG A 208 12.34 -1.66 11.96
CA ARG A 208 12.00 -0.29 11.53
C ARG A 208 10.52 0.02 11.78
N LEU A 209 9.61 -0.88 11.39
CA LEU A 209 8.18 -0.71 11.58
C LEU A 209 7.83 -0.53 13.07
N HIS A 210 8.33 -1.39 13.95
CA HIS A 210 8.01 -1.34 15.39
C HIS A 210 8.50 -0.06 16.10
N LYS A 211 9.49 0.64 15.56
CA LYS A 211 9.93 1.94 16.11
C LYS A 211 8.91 3.05 15.88
N VAL A 212 8.08 2.93 14.84
CA VAL A 212 7.23 4.04 14.35
C VAL A 212 5.75 3.68 14.22
N ASN A 213 5.36 2.41 14.31
CA ASN A 213 3.97 1.94 14.10
C ASN A 213 2.95 2.44 15.14
N MET A 214 3.42 2.96 16.28
CA MET A 214 2.60 3.56 17.34
C MET A 214 2.67 5.08 17.38
N GLN A 215 3.42 5.71 16.47
CA GLN A 215 3.54 7.17 16.42
C GLN A 215 2.42 7.78 15.57
N THR A 216 1.80 8.85 16.04
CA THR A 216 0.79 9.60 15.28
C THR A 216 1.43 10.77 14.55
N ILE A 217 0.93 11.07 13.35
CA ILE A 217 1.22 12.30 12.60
C ILE A 217 -0.08 13.07 12.46
N GLU A 218 -0.11 14.33 12.87
CA GLU A 218 -1.23 15.23 12.62
C GLU A 218 -1.05 15.91 11.27
N HIS A 219 -1.89 15.55 10.31
CA HIS A 219 -1.98 16.17 8.99
C HIS A 219 -3.35 15.88 8.38
N TYR A 220 -3.66 16.53 7.27
CA TYR A 220 -4.87 16.28 6.49
C TYR A 220 -4.48 15.64 5.15
N TRP A 221 -5.26 14.66 4.73
CA TRP A 221 -5.13 14.03 3.41
C TRP A 221 -5.69 14.95 2.34
N GLU A 222 -5.00 16.06 2.13
CA GLU A 222 -5.32 17.10 1.16
C GLU A 222 -4.05 17.46 0.37
N ILE A 223 -4.25 17.99 -0.83
CA ILE A 223 -3.12 18.37 -1.68
C ILE A 223 -2.53 19.70 -1.21
N GLU A 224 -1.27 19.65 -0.82
CA GLU A 224 -0.44 20.81 -0.55
C GLU A 224 0.05 21.37 -1.88
N ASN A 225 -0.62 22.42 -2.38
CA ASN A 225 -0.29 23.04 -3.67
C ASN A 225 1.19 23.46 -3.78
N SER A 226 1.81 23.85 -2.67
CA SER A 226 3.24 24.20 -2.60
C SER A 226 4.18 23.05 -2.98
N LEU A 227 3.72 21.79 -2.90
CA LEU A 227 4.49 20.60 -3.28
C LEU A 227 4.35 20.23 -4.77
N LEU A 228 3.37 20.81 -5.48
CA LEU A 228 3.13 20.55 -6.92
C LEU A 228 4.08 21.35 -7.83
N ASP A 229 4.54 22.52 -7.39
CA ASP A 229 5.25 23.49 -8.23
C ASP A 229 6.77 23.24 -8.37
N ASN A 230 7.33 22.28 -7.61
CA ASN A 230 8.77 22.00 -7.53
C ASN A 230 9.20 20.70 -8.26
#